data_AF-A0A925FCK5-F1
#
_entry.id   AF-A0A925FCK5-F1
#
_cell.length_a   1.000
_cell.length_b   1.000
_cell.length_c   1.000
_cell.angle_alpha   90.00
_cell.angle_beta   90.00
_cell.angle_gamma   90.00
#
_symmetry.space_group_name_H-M   'P 1'
#
loop_
_entity.id
_entity.type
_entity.pdbx_description
1 polymer ?
#
loop_
_entity_poly.entity_id
_entity_poly.type
_entity_poly.pdbx_seq_one_letter_code
_entity_poly.pdbx_strand_id
1 'polypeptide(L)'
;MQRRRFLQLSSASGLALGWPGTATEPQPDRTYWLSLLQKLADPVLNALANNQLHEKMPVEARRPGALPERRKYSHLEAFGRLLCGIGPWLNLPPDSTAEGQRRAQIFGLTQRSLANAVNPGAKDYLNFSNGAQPLVDAAFLALALLRCPRLWEAATPETKRQTVEAFRLTRRIQPGFNNWLLFSGMVETFFLQTGEDYDRMRLDYALRQHEAWYKGDGVYGDGPEFHWDFYNSFVIQPFLVEILERLTPK
;
A
#
# COMPACT_ATOMS: atom_id res chain seq x y z
N MET A 1 19.34 21.89 -43.48
CA MET A 1 19.69 20.46 -43.29
C MET A 1 18.62 19.80 -42.43
N GLN A 2 17.78 18.96 -43.03
CA GLN A 2 16.63 18.30 -42.38
C GLN A 2 17.03 16.91 -41.86
N ARG A 3 17.02 16.72 -40.53
CA ARG A 3 17.42 15.48 -39.81
C ARG A 3 16.45 14.28 -39.98
N ARG A 4 15.40 14.39 -40.81
CA ARG A 4 14.36 13.35 -40.94
C ARG A 4 14.58 12.31 -42.05
N ARG A 5 15.63 12.44 -42.87
CA ARG A 5 15.93 11.45 -43.94
C ARG A 5 17.01 10.41 -43.59
N PHE A 6 17.66 10.51 -42.43
CA PHE A 6 18.76 9.61 -42.06
C PHE A 6 18.30 8.23 -41.55
N LEU A 7 17.05 8.10 -41.09
CA LEU A 7 16.52 6.83 -40.54
C LEU A 7 15.76 5.95 -41.56
N GLN A 8 15.64 6.37 -42.82
CA GLN A 8 14.94 5.58 -43.86
C GLN A 8 15.86 4.75 -44.76
N LEU A 9 17.18 4.76 -44.52
CA LEU A 9 18.17 4.08 -45.39
C LEU A 9 18.93 2.93 -44.70
N SER A 10 18.54 2.51 -43.50
CA SER A 10 19.17 1.39 -42.78
C SER A 10 18.47 0.04 -42.99
N SER A 11 17.36 0.00 -43.75
CA SER A 11 16.53 -1.20 -43.91
C SER A 11 16.71 -1.86 -45.29
N ALA A 12 17.95 -2.24 -45.62
CA ALA A 12 18.20 -3.14 -46.75
C ALA A 12 19.57 -3.81 -46.59
N SER A 13 19.63 -4.87 -45.77
CA SER A 13 20.54 -6.04 -45.88
C SER A 13 20.69 -6.69 -44.50
N GLY A 14 19.71 -7.51 -44.14
CA GLY A 14 19.79 -8.40 -42.98
C GLY A 14 19.02 -9.67 -43.30
N LEU A 15 19.74 -10.71 -43.72
CA LEU A 15 19.21 -12.05 -43.93
C LEU A 15 18.52 -12.52 -42.65
N ALA A 16 17.19 -12.67 -42.71
CA ALA A 16 16.40 -13.20 -41.62
C ALA A 16 16.66 -14.70 -41.48
N LEU A 17 17.60 -15.07 -40.59
CA LEU A 17 17.61 -16.39 -39.97
C LEU A 17 16.42 -16.44 -39.00
N GLY A 18 15.34 -17.09 -39.42
CA GLY A 18 14.14 -17.25 -38.61
C GLY A 18 14.44 -18.05 -37.34
N TRP A 19 14.29 -17.43 -36.17
CA TRP A 19 14.15 -18.15 -34.91
C TRP A 19 12.75 -18.76 -34.85
N PRO A 20 12.59 -20.09 -34.66
CA PRO A 20 11.30 -20.67 -34.35
C PRO A 20 10.98 -20.40 -32.87
N GLY A 21 10.64 -19.15 -32.56
CA GLY A 21 9.90 -18.84 -31.34
C GLY A 21 8.44 -18.97 -31.67
N THR A 22 7.77 -20.02 -31.18
CA THR A 22 6.31 -20.03 -31.12
C THR A 22 5.89 -18.84 -30.27
N ALA A 23 5.49 -17.75 -30.92
CA ALA A 23 4.88 -16.61 -30.25
C ALA A 23 3.63 -17.14 -29.55
N THR A 24 3.70 -17.26 -28.22
CA THR A 24 2.52 -17.49 -27.40
C THR A 24 1.58 -16.32 -27.66
N GLU A 25 0.31 -16.58 -27.96
CA GLU A 25 -0.66 -15.50 -28.11
C GLU A 25 -0.58 -14.59 -26.88
N PRO A 26 -0.50 -13.26 -27.06
CA PRO A 26 -0.39 -12.34 -25.94
C PRO A 26 -1.58 -12.54 -25.02
N GLN A 27 -1.30 -12.97 -23.78
CA GLN A 27 -2.31 -13.06 -22.74
C GLN A 27 -2.97 -11.69 -22.59
N PRO A 28 -4.32 -11.59 -22.53
CA PRO A 28 -4.97 -10.32 -22.32
C PRO A 28 -4.42 -9.64 -21.06
N ASP A 29 -4.06 -8.35 -21.15
CA ASP A 29 -3.45 -7.58 -20.06
C ASP A 29 -4.19 -7.77 -18.73
N ARG A 30 -5.53 -7.81 -18.77
CA ARG A 30 -6.35 -8.03 -17.58
C ARG A 30 -6.05 -9.36 -16.89
N THR A 31 -5.92 -10.44 -17.65
CA THR A 31 -5.63 -11.76 -17.11
C THR A 31 -4.21 -11.80 -16.52
N TYR A 32 -3.25 -11.15 -17.17
CA TYR A 32 -1.89 -11.02 -16.64
C TYR A 32 -1.89 -10.27 -15.28
N TRP A 33 -2.53 -9.10 -15.20
CA TRP A 33 -2.60 -8.32 -13.96
C TRP A 33 -3.32 -9.07 -12.83
N LEU A 34 -4.40 -9.78 -13.12
CA LEU A 34 -5.09 -10.62 -12.13
C LEU A 34 -4.22 -11.79 -11.66
N SER A 35 -3.40 -12.37 -12.55
CA SER A 35 -2.46 -13.43 -12.17
C SER A 35 -1.36 -12.92 -11.25
N LEU A 36 -0.85 -11.71 -11.50
CA LEU A 36 0.16 -11.08 -10.67
C LEU A 36 -0.42 -10.68 -9.31
N LEU A 37 -1.61 -10.09 -9.28
CA LEU A 37 -2.34 -9.79 -8.05
C LEU A 37 -2.47 -11.04 -7.21
N GLN A 38 -2.92 -12.15 -7.79
CA GLN A 38 -3.09 -13.41 -7.09
C GLN A 38 -1.76 -13.95 -6.55
N LYS A 39 -0.70 -13.93 -7.37
CA LYS A 39 0.64 -14.39 -6.99
C LYS A 39 1.19 -13.63 -5.77
N LEU A 40 0.85 -12.35 -5.63
CA LEU A 40 1.24 -11.52 -4.49
C LEU A 40 0.30 -11.70 -3.29
N ALA A 41 -1.00 -11.77 -3.54
CA ALA A 41 -2.03 -11.78 -2.50
C ALA A 41 -2.16 -13.12 -1.79
N ASP A 42 -2.15 -14.22 -2.54
CA ASP A 42 -2.38 -15.56 -2.01
C ASP A 42 -1.42 -15.96 -0.87
N PRO A 43 -0.08 -15.82 -0.99
CA PRO A 43 0.81 -16.24 0.09
C PRO A 43 0.63 -15.42 1.37
N VAL A 44 0.36 -14.10 1.26
CA VAL A 44 0.18 -13.22 2.41
C VAL A 44 -1.18 -13.43 3.06
N LEU A 45 -2.26 -13.35 2.28
CA LEU A 45 -3.62 -13.38 2.81
C LEU A 45 -4.04 -14.78 3.26
N ASN A 46 -3.62 -15.85 2.57
CA ASN A 46 -3.91 -17.20 3.06
C ASN A 46 -3.15 -17.51 4.35
N ALA A 47 -1.90 -17.06 4.51
CA ALA A 47 -1.17 -17.28 5.74
C ALA A 47 -1.77 -16.46 6.89
N LEU A 48 -2.01 -15.17 6.68
CA LEU A 48 -2.54 -14.28 7.72
C LEU A 48 -3.99 -14.62 8.11
N ALA A 49 -4.86 -14.96 7.15
CA ALA A 49 -6.23 -15.41 7.45
C ALA A 49 -6.28 -16.70 8.28
N ASN A 50 -5.22 -17.50 8.28
CA ASN A 50 -5.10 -18.75 9.02
C ASN A 50 -4.17 -18.67 10.25
N ASN A 51 -3.74 -17.46 10.67
CA ASN A 51 -2.81 -17.28 11.81
C ASN A 51 -1.45 -17.97 11.61
N GLN A 52 -0.91 -17.94 10.39
CA GLN A 52 0.35 -18.58 10.00
C GLN A 52 1.30 -17.66 9.22
N LEU A 53 1.09 -16.34 9.17
CA LEU A 53 1.93 -15.40 8.43
C LEU A 53 3.35 -15.33 8.98
N HIS A 54 3.52 -15.19 10.30
CA HIS A 54 4.87 -15.20 10.90
C HIS A 54 5.62 -16.51 10.68
N GLU A 55 4.88 -17.62 10.56
CA GLU A 55 5.43 -18.95 10.31
C GLU A 55 5.81 -19.14 8.84
N LYS A 56 4.93 -18.73 7.92
CA LYS A 56 5.02 -19.07 6.49
C LYS A 56 5.69 -18.01 5.64
N MET A 57 5.73 -16.75 6.08
CA MET A 57 6.37 -15.68 5.32
C MET A 57 7.86 -15.58 5.71
N PRO A 58 8.80 -15.96 4.82
CA PRO A 58 10.21 -15.77 5.11
C PRO A 58 10.54 -14.27 5.21
N VAL A 59 11.46 -13.93 6.10
CA VAL A 59 11.99 -12.58 6.25
C VAL A 59 13.40 -12.54 5.69
N GLU A 60 13.58 -11.68 4.69
CA GLU A 60 14.86 -11.46 4.02
C GLU A 60 15.44 -10.10 4.38
N ALA A 61 16.77 -10.01 4.45
CA ALA A 61 17.48 -8.75 4.65
C ALA A 61 18.74 -8.72 3.78
N ARG A 62 18.92 -7.64 3.01
CA ARG A 62 20.08 -7.45 2.14
C ARG A 62 21.39 -7.23 2.92
N ARG A 63 21.31 -6.59 4.09
CA ARG A 63 22.48 -6.24 4.90
C ARG A 63 22.73 -7.33 5.96
N PRO A 64 23.96 -7.82 6.14
CA PRO A 64 24.30 -8.72 7.24
C PRO A 64 23.89 -8.11 8.60
N GLY A 65 23.31 -8.93 9.47
CA GLY A 65 22.86 -8.49 10.81
C GLY A 65 21.53 -7.72 10.86
N ALA A 66 20.92 -7.36 9.72
CA ALA A 66 19.65 -6.62 9.72
C ALA A 66 18.41 -7.51 9.88
N LEU A 67 18.53 -8.84 9.82
CA LEU A 67 17.41 -9.78 9.92
C LEU A 67 16.58 -9.61 11.20
N PRO A 68 17.15 -9.48 12.41
CA PRO A 68 16.36 -9.29 13.63
C PRO A 68 15.47 -8.05 13.58
N GLU A 69 15.96 -6.94 13.01
CA GLU A 69 15.17 -5.73 12.81
C GLU A 69 14.07 -5.94 11.76
N ARG A 70 14.39 -6.52 10.61
CA ARG A 70 13.39 -6.75 9.54
C ARG A 70 12.24 -7.63 10.01
N ARG A 71 12.51 -8.63 10.85
CA ARG A 71 11.47 -9.51 11.44
C ARG A 71 10.41 -8.76 12.24
N LYS A 72 10.74 -7.58 12.79
CA LYS A 72 9.81 -6.75 13.57
C LYS A 72 8.75 -6.05 12.72
N TYR A 73 9.01 -5.86 11.42
CA TYR A 73 8.21 -4.97 10.57
C TYR A 73 7.66 -5.65 9.30
N SER A 74 8.39 -6.64 8.76
CA SER A 74 8.10 -7.24 7.45
C SER A 74 6.65 -7.68 7.24
N HIS A 75 5.99 -8.22 8.26
CA HIS A 75 4.63 -8.76 8.13
C HIS A 75 3.57 -7.66 7.99
N LEU A 76 3.66 -6.57 8.78
CA LEU A 76 2.77 -5.42 8.62
C LEU A 76 3.07 -4.67 7.32
N GLU A 77 4.33 -4.54 6.95
CA GLU A 77 4.75 -3.98 5.66
C GLU A 77 4.14 -4.76 4.49
N ALA A 78 4.22 -6.09 4.50
CA ALA A 78 3.67 -6.94 3.45
C ALA A 78 2.15 -6.83 3.37
N PHE A 79 1.45 -6.91 4.50
CA PHE A 79 -0.01 -6.83 4.54
C PHE A 79 -0.52 -5.45 4.13
N GLY A 80 -0.01 -4.38 4.75
CA GLY A 80 -0.43 -3.00 4.49
C GLY A 80 -0.18 -2.57 3.04
N ARG A 81 1.00 -2.88 2.49
CA ARG A 81 1.35 -2.52 1.10
C ARG A 81 0.56 -3.32 0.07
N LEU A 82 0.35 -4.61 0.30
CA LEU A 82 -0.52 -5.42 -0.55
C LEU A 82 -1.93 -4.82 -0.59
N LEU A 83 -2.50 -4.53 0.58
CA LEU A 83 -3.86 -4.03 0.69
C LEU A 83 -4.01 -2.63 0.08
N CYS A 84 -3.01 -1.77 0.23
CA CYS A 84 -2.98 -0.47 -0.42
C CYS A 84 -3.05 -0.60 -1.95
N GLY A 85 -2.35 -1.59 -2.53
CA GLY A 85 -2.35 -1.83 -3.97
C GLY A 85 -3.67 -2.42 -4.49
N ILE A 86 -4.25 -3.39 -3.78
CA ILE A 86 -5.45 -4.12 -4.25
C ILE A 86 -6.77 -3.53 -3.74
N GLY A 87 -6.74 -2.58 -2.81
CA GLY A 87 -7.91 -1.98 -2.15
C GLY A 87 -8.97 -1.46 -3.13
N PRO A 88 -8.63 -0.62 -4.13
CA PRO A 88 -9.59 -0.15 -5.13
C PRO A 88 -10.25 -1.29 -5.92
N TRP A 89 -9.46 -2.33 -6.27
CA TRP A 89 -10.00 -3.51 -6.94
C TRP A 89 -10.98 -4.26 -6.04
N LEU A 90 -10.65 -4.46 -4.75
CA LEU A 90 -11.54 -5.09 -3.76
C LEU A 90 -12.83 -4.29 -3.51
N ASN A 91 -12.79 -2.98 -3.69
CA ASN A 91 -13.95 -2.12 -3.46
C ASN A 91 -15.03 -2.28 -4.56
N LEU A 92 -14.67 -2.77 -5.75
CA LEU A 92 -15.60 -2.96 -6.86
C LEU A 92 -16.80 -3.86 -6.47
N PRO A 93 -18.03 -3.52 -6.86
CA PRO A 93 -19.24 -4.27 -6.50
C PRO A 93 -19.11 -5.78 -6.76
N PRO A 94 -19.76 -6.65 -5.96
CA PRO A 94 -19.82 -8.07 -6.27
C PRO A 94 -20.43 -8.30 -7.66
N ASP A 95 -19.91 -9.27 -8.40
CA ASP A 95 -20.48 -9.75 -9.65
C ASP A 95 -20.24 -11.26 -9.79
N SER A 96 -20.95 -11.89 -10.73
CA SER A 96 -20.91 -13.35 -10.93
C SER A 96 -19.82 -13.82 -11.89
N THR A 97 -18.97 -12.93 -12.41
CA THR A 97 -17.87 -13.30 -13.32
C THR A 97 -16.78 -14.06 -12.57
N ALA A 98 -15.89 -14.74 -13.30
CA ALA A 98 -14.74 -15.40 -12.71
C ALA A 98 -13.86 -14.42 -11.90
N GLU A 99 -13.72 -13.16 -12.35
CA GLU A 99 -13.01 -12.13 -11.61
C GLU A 99 -13.78 -11.70 -10.35
N GLY A 100 -15.10 -11.54 -10.43
CA GLY A 100 -15.96 -11.21 -9.29
C GLY A 100 -15.93 -12.27 -8.19
N GLN A 101 -15.97 -13.55 -8.57
CA GLN A 101 -15.83 -14.67 -7.63
C GLN A 101 -14.45 -14.69 -6.95
N ARG A 102 -13.38 -14.44 -7.73
CA ARG A 102 -12.02 -14.31 -7.17
C ARG A 102 -11.91 -13.11 -6.23
N ARG A 103 -12.50 -11.97 -6.59
CA ARG A 103 -12.56 -10.78 -5.75
C ARG A 103 -13.27 -11.08 -4.44
N ALA A 104 -14.40 -11.79 -4.47
CA ALA A 104 -15.12 -12.21 -3.27
C ALA A 104 -14.27 -13.14 -2.37
N GLN A 105 -13.53 -14.09 -2.96
CA GLN A 105 -12.62 -14.96 -2.23
C GLN A 105 -11.51 -14.16 -1.53
N ILE A 106 -10.82 -13.26 -2.26
CA ILE A 106 -9.76 -12.43 -1.69
C ILE A 106 -10.34 -11.47 -0.64
N PHE A 107 -11.53 -10.90 -0.85
CA PHE A 107 -12.21 -10.06 0.14
C PHE A 107 -12.45 -10.81 1.46
N GLY A 108 -12.94 -12.05 1.40
CA GLY A 108 -13.14 -12.89 2.58
C GLY A 108 -11.84 -13.28 3.29
N LEU A 109 -10.76 -13.51 2.54
CA LEU A 109 -9.42 -13.70 3.11
C LEU A 109 -8.91 -12.43 3.79
N THR A 110 -9.09 -11.27 3.17
CA THR A 110 -8.71 -9.97 3.73
C THR A 110 -9.45 -9.69 5.04
N GLN A 111 -10.76 -9.96 5.12
CA GLN A 111 -11.54 -9.76 6.36
C GLN A 111 -10.97 -10.57 7.53
N ARG A 112 -10.70 -11.87 7.31
CA ARG A 112 -10.08 -12.73 8.32
C ARG A 112 -8.65 -12.31 8.64
N SER A 113 -7.88 -11.89 7.62
CA SER A 113 -6.52 -11.40 7.79
C SER A 113 -6.46 -10.15 8.65
N LEU A 114 -7.35 -9.18 8.39
CA LEU A 114 -7.46 -7.96 9.19
C LEU A 114 -7.78 -8.30 10.65
N ALA A 115 -8.75 -9.18 10.89
CA ALA A 115 -9.12 -9.61 12.23
C ALA A 115 -7.93 -10.24 13.00
N ASN A 116 -7.14 -11.10 12.36
CA ASN A 116 -5.95 -11.68 12.98
C ASN A 116 -4.84 -10.64 13.18
N ALA A 117 -4.64 -9.75 12.20
CA ALA A 117 -3.58 -8.75 12.23
C ALA A 117 -3.70 -7.78 13.41
N VAL A 118 -4.92 -7.45 13.83
CA VAL A 118 -5.19 -6.44 14.87
C VAL A 118 -5.57 -7.04 16.22
N ASN A 119 -5.76 -8.36 16.32
CA ASN A 119 -6.14 -9.02 17.56
C ASN A 119 -4.91 -9.36 18.43
N PRO A 120 -4.72 -8.74 19.62
CA PRO A 120 -3.56 -9.01 20.47
C PRO A 120 -3.42 -10.47 20.96
N GLY A 121 -4.50 -11.26 20.91
CA GLY A 121 -4.49 -12.68 21.25
C GLY A 121 -4.22 -13.61 20.05
N ALA A 122 -4.14 -13.09 18.83
CA ALA A 122 -3.86 -13.87 17.64
C ALA A 122 -2.35 -14.17 17.50
N LYS A 123 -2.01 -15.33 16.93
CA LYS A 123 -0.61 -15.67 16.64
C LYS A 123 0.03 -14.69 15.66
N ASP A 124 -0.78 -14.13 14.76
CA ASP A 124 -0.35 -13.13 13.80
C ASP A 124 -0.78 -11.71 14.16
N TYR A 125 -0.89 -11.39 15.46
CA TYR A 125 -0.96 -10.00 15.86
C TYR A 125 0.26 -9.24 15.32
N LEU A 126 0.03 -8.18 14.54
CA LEU A 126 1.09 -7.43 13.89
C LEU A 126 1.62 -6.30 14.78
N ASN A 127 2.86 -5.89 14.55
CA ASN A 127 3.51 -4.87 15.35
C ASN A 127 3.09 -3.45 14.92
N PHE A 128 2.33 -2.76 15.77
CA PHE A 128 1.89 -1.36 15.56
C PHE A 128 2.60 -0.33 16.47
N SER A 129 3.60 -0.74 17.27
CA SER A 129 4.09 0.11 18.36
C SER A 129 5.60 0.10 18.62
N ASN A 130 6.28 -0.99 18.28
CA ASN A 130 7.70 -1.15 18.57
C ASN A 130 8.55 -0.77 17.35
N GLY A 131 9.52 0.13 17.53
CA GLY A 131 10.32 0.68 16.44
C GLY A 131 9.61 1.81 15.67
N ALA A 132 10.29 2.33 14.65
CA ALA A 132 9.80 3.50 13.89
C ALA A 132 8.92 3.11 12.68
N GLN A 133 9.22 1.98 12.05
CA GLN A 133 8.56 1.50 10.84
C GLN A 133 7.04 1.26 10.96
N PRO A 134 6.47 0.83 12.12
CA PRO A 134 5.03 0.59 12.21
C PRO A 134 4.15 1.79 11.87
N LEU A 135 4.62 3.02 12.06
CA LEU A 135 3.88 4.21 11.63
C LEU A 135 3.67 4.22 10.11
N VAL A 136 4.71 3.89 9.36
CA VAL A 136 4.68 3.82 7.89
C VAL A 136 3.68 2.75 7.44
N ASP A 137 3.82 1.53 7.97
CA ASP A 137 3.05 0.40 7.48
C ASP A 137 1.56 0.48 7.91
N ALA A 138 1.29 1.03 9.11
CA ALA A 138 -0.08 1.35 9.55
C ALA A 138 -0.72 2.41 8.67
N ALA A 139 0.04 3.41 8.22
CA ALA A 139 -0.49 4.45 7.32
C ALA A 139 -0.86 3.90 5.94
N PHE A 140 -0.10 2.94 5.39
CA PHE A 140 -0.51 2.22 4.18
C PHE A 140 -1.76 1.36 4.39
N LEU A 141 -1.90 0.71 5.54
CA LEU A 141 -3.13 -0.02 5.87
C LEU A 141 -4.33 0.92 6.04
N ALA A 142 -4.14 2.07 6.68
CA ALA A 142 -5.16 3.12 6.80
C ALA A 142 -5.61 3.62 5.42
N LEU A 143 -4.66 3.92 4.53
CA LEU A 143 -4.93 4.29 3.14
C LEU A 143 -5.72 3.20 2.40
N ALA A 144 -5.36 1.92 2.60
CA ALA A 144 -6.08 0.79 2.00
C ALA A 144 -7.55 0.74 2.45
N LEU A 145 -7.82 0.94 3.75
CA LEU A 145 -9.17 0.94 4.30
C LEU A 145 -9.99 2.14 3.83
N LEU A 146 -9.37 3.32 3.68
CA LEU A 146 -10.02 4.51 3.11
C LEU A 146 -10.40 4.31 1.64
N ARG A 147 -9.54 3.66 0.85
CA ARG A 147 -9.77 3.33 -0.57
C ARG A 147 -10.70 2.15 -0.79
N CYS A 148 -10.92 1.34 0.24
CA CYS A 148 -11.86 0.23 0.23
C CYS A 148 -12.82 0.30 1.44
N PRO A 149 -13.74 1.27 1.49
CA PRO A 149 -14.67 1.44 2.62
C PRO A 149 -15.46 0.18 2.95
N ARG A 150 -15.78 -0.64 1.93
CA ARG A 150 -16.45 -1.93 2.12
C ARG A 150 -15.72 -2.88 3.06
N LEU A 151 -14.38 -2.85 3.09
CA LEU A 151 -13.61 -3.66 4.05
C LEU A 151 -13.82 -3.17 5.48
N TRP A 152 -13.81 -1.87 5.69
CA TRP A 152 -14.10 -1.29 7.00
C TRP A 152 -15.54 -1.59 7.41
N GLU A 153 -16.51 -1.31 6.54
CA GLU A 153 -17.94 -1.51 6.82
C GLU A 153 -18.27 -2.96 7.20
N ALA A 154 -17.72 -3.93 6.46
CA ALA A 154 -17.93 -5.36 6.68
C ALA A 154 -17.16 -5.93 7.90
N ALA A 155 -16.18 -5.22 8.44
CA ALA A 155 -15.45 -5.67 9.62
C ALA A 155 -16.36 -5.75 10.85
N THR A 156 -16.14 -6.78 11.68
CA THR A 156 -16.90 -6.94 12.92
C THR A 156 -16.65 -5.78 13.88
N PRO A 157 -17.57 -5.46 14.82
CA PRO A 157 -17.35 -4.42 15.82
C PRO A 157 -16.03 -4.61 16.60
N GLU A 158 -15.69 -5.87 16.89
CA GLU A 158 -14.44 -6.21 17.58
C GLU A 158 -13.21 -5.92 16.71
N THR A 159 -13.21 -6.33 15.43
CA THR A 159 -12.13 -6.00 14.50
C THR A 159 -11.97 -4.49 14.33
N LYS A 160 -13.08 -3.74 14.26
CA LYS A 160 -13.05 -2.26 14.18
C LYS A 160 -12.37 -1.66 15.42
N ARG A 161 -12.83 -2.04 16.61
CA ARG A 161 -12.27 -1.59 17.89
C ARG A 161 -10.77 -1.88 17.97
N GLN A 162 -10.37 -3.11 17.68
CA GLN A 162 -8.97 -3.54 17.71
C GLN A 162 -8.11 -2.82 16.65
N THR A 163 -8.65 -2.57 15.45
CA THR A 163 -7.95 -1.78 14.41
C THR A 163 -7.67 -0.36 14.90
N VAL A 164 -8.67 0.28 15.51
CA VAL A 164 -8.53 1.63 16.06
C VAL A 164 -7.50 1.65 17.19
N GLU A 165 -7.55 0.67 18.10
CA GLU A 165 -6.57 0.52 19.17
C GLU A 165 -5.15 0.33 18.62
N ALA A 166 -4.97 -0.57 17.64
CA ALA A 166 -3.71 -0.81 16.96
C ALA A 166 -3.15 0.47 16.32
N PHE A 167 -3.98 1.22 15.58
CA PHE A 167 -3.56 2.47 14.96
C PHE A 167 -3.22 3.54 16.01
N ARG A 168 -3.95 3.62 17.12
CA ARG A 168 -3.64 4.56 18.21
C ARG A 168 -2.26 4.30 18.81
N LEU A 169 -1.79 3.05 18.83
CA LEU A 169 -0.45 2.73 19.32
C LEU A 169 0.65 3.45 18.53
N THR A 170 0.42 3.77 17.24
CA THR A 170 1.38 4.46 16.39
C THR A 170 1.65 5.90 16.82
N ARG A 171 0.75 6.54 17.58
CA ARG A 171 0.90 7.93 18.06
C ARG A 171 2.15 8.14 18.93
N ARG A 172 2.68 7.07 19.54
CA ARG A 172 3.93 7.10 20.31
C ARG A 172 5.19 7.25 19.44
N ILE A 173 5.08 6.96 18.14
CA ILE A 173 6.19 7.01 17.20
C ILE A 173 6.32 8.45 16.72
N GLN A 174 7.47 9.07 16.97
CA GLN A 174 7.77 10.40 16.47
C GLN A 174 8.12 10.30 14.98
N PRO A 175 7.36 10.94 14.07
CA PRO A 175 7.70 10.95 12.65
C PRO A 175 8.97 11.76 12.41
N GLY A 176 9.75 11.33 11.41
CA GLY A 176 10.82 12.16 10.86
C GLY A 176 10.27 13.46 10.28
N PHE A 177 11.10 14.51 10.22
CA PHE A 177 10.74 15.79 9.63
C PHE A 177 10.89 15.75 8.09
N ASN A 178 10.07 14.91 7.48
CA ASN A 178 10.06 14.58 6.05
C ASN A 178 8.68 13.99 5.67
N ASN A 179 8.59 13.15 4.63
CA ASN A 179 7.34 12.49 4.22
C ASN A 179 6.66 11.71 5.36
N TRP A 180 7.37 11.36 6.43
CA TRP A 180 6.81 10.65 7.58
C TRP A 180 5.70 11.42 8.29
N LEU A 181 5.66 12.74 8.15
CA LEU A 181 4.53 13.54 8.63
C LEU A 181 3.21 13.11 7.96
N LEU A 182 3.23 12.74 6.67
CA LEU A 182 2.04 12.24 5.97
C LEU A 182 1.60 10.87 6.45
N PHE A 183 2.51 10.01 6.94
CA PHE A 183 2.10 8.75 7.55
C PHE A 183 1.28 8.98 8.82
N SER A 184 1.73 9.90 9.68
CA SER A 184 0.93 10.33 10.83
C SER A 184 -0.38 10.97 10.38
N GLY A 185 -0.35 11.86 9.39
CA GLY A 185 -1.56 12.49 8.85
C GLY A 185 -2.57 11.49 8.32
N MET A 186 -2.14 10.44 7.60
CA MET A 186 -3.03 9.42 7.02
C MET A 186 -3.74 8.58 8.08
N VAL A 187 -3.04 8.21 9.15
CA VAL A 187 -3.66 7.48 10.27
C VAL A 187 -4.71 8.35 10.95
N GLU A 188 -4.44 9.65 11.16
CA GLU A 188 -5.41 10.59 11.73
C GLU A 188 -6.60 10.85 10.77
N THR A 189 -6.37 10.90 9.46
CA THR A 189 -7.44 10.95 8.46
C THR A 189 -8.35 9.74 8.55
N PHE A 190 -7.80 8.54 8.76
CA PHE A 190 -8.63 7.35 8.98
C PHE A 190 -9.52 7.49 10.22
N PHE A 191 -8.98 7.98 11.35
CA PHE A 191 -9.80 8.22 12.54
C PHE A 191 -10.92 9.22 12.26
N LEU A 192 -10.61 10.35 11.63
CA LEU A 192 -11.60 11.33 11.21
C LEU A 192 -12.72 10.70 10.37
N GLN A 193 -12.37 9.93 9.34
CA GLN A 193 -13.35 9.34 8.42
C GLN A 193 -14.19 8.22 9.04
N THR A 194 -13.72 7.62 10.13
CA THR A 194 -14.42 6.54 10.85
C THR A 194 -15.16 7.03 12.09
N GLY A 195 -15.14 8.34 12.36
CA GLY A 195 -15.82 8.96 13.50
C GLY A 195 -15.08 8.78 14.84
N GLU A 196 -13.81 8.38 14.79
CA GLU A 196 -12.95 8.22 15.97
C GLU A 196 -12.26 9.54 16.34
N ASP A 197 -11.85 9.68 17.60
CA ASP A 197 -11.06 10.82 18.06
C ASP A 197 -9.72 10.91 17.30
N TYR A 198 -9.51 12.04 16.63
CA TYR A 198 -8.36 12.30 15.78
C TYR A 198 -7.60 13.56 16.22
N ASP A 199 -6.29 13.53 16.06
CA ASP A 199 -5.42 14.66 16.36
C ASP A 199 -5.32 15.59 15.14
N ARG A 200 -6.16 16.63 15.15
CA ARG A 200 -6.17 17.65 14.09
C ARG A 200 -4.81 18.32 13.90
N MET A 201 -4.03 18.52 14.95
CA MET A 201 -2.73 19.18 14.86
C MET A 201 -1.74 18.36 14.05
N ARG A 202 -1.72 17.02 14.22
CA ARG A 202 -0.85 16.13 13.41
C ARG A 202 -1.19 16.21 11.92
N LEU A 203 -2.48 16.26 11.60
CA LEU A 203 -2.97 16.37 10.24
C LEU A 203 -2.65 17.75 9.63
N ASP A 204 -3.00 18.84 10.31
CA ASP A 204 -2.75 20.21 9.84
C ASP A 204 -1.24 20.49 9.70
N TYR A 205 -0.42 19.97 10.62
CA TYR A 205 1.03 20.09 10.56
C TYR A 205 1.61 19.39 9.33
N ALA A 206 1.19 18.14 9.06
CA ALA A 206 1.68 17.41 7.90
C ALA A 206 1.39 18.14 6.58
N LEU A 207 0.18 18.69 6.43
CA LEU A 207 -0.23 19.42 5.23
C LEU A 207 0.55 20.74 5.07
N ARG A 208 0.64 21.55 6.13
CA ARG A 208 1.36 22.84 6.09
C ARG A 208 2.84 22.69 5.77
N GLN A 209 3.48 21.64 6.30
CA GLN A 209 4.89 21.40 5.98
C GLN A 209 5.07 21.00 4.52
N HIS A 210 4.21 20.15 3.96
CA HIS A 210 4.29 19.79 2.55
C HIS A 210 3.97 20.96 1.62
N GLU A 211 3.05 21.85 2.01
CA GLU A 211 2.83 23.11 1.29
C GLU A 211 4.13 23.96 1.23
N ALA A 212 4.83 24.10 2.36
CA ALA A 212 6.11 24.79 2.43
C ALA A 212 7.25 24.06 1.67
N TRP A 213 7.12 22.75 1.47
CA TRP A 213 8.11 21.93 0.76
C TRP A 213 7.81 21.76 -0.73
N TYR A 214 6.80 22.44 -1.28
CA TYR A 214 6.50 22.43 -2.70
C TYR A 214 7.66 23.02 -3.52
N LYS A 215 8.10 22.30 -4.56
CA LYS A 215 9.27 22.65 -5.40
C LYS A 215 8.90 23.05 -6.83
N GLY A 216 7.61 23.07 -7.18
CA GLY A 216 7.13 23.35 -8.53
C GLY A 216 6.81 22.07 -9.31
N ASP A 217 6.06 22.21 -10.41
CA ASP A 217 5.71 21.13 -11.35
C ASP A 217 5.13 19.84 -10.71
N GLY A 218 4.36 20.00 -9.62
CA GLY A 218 3.78 18.86 -8.91
C GLY A 218 4.80 18.06 -8.10
N VAL A 219 5.97 18.62 -7.80
CA VAL A 219 7.03 17.97 -7.03
C VAL A 219 7.15 18.60 -5.65
N TYR A 220 7.30 17.75 -4.64
CA TYR A 220 7.54 18.11 -3.25
C TYR A 220 8.91 17.61 -2.79
N GLY A 221 9.53 18.32 -1.85
CA GLY A 221 10.68 17.80 -1.11
C GLY A 221 10.26 16.67 -0.17
N ASP A 222 11.16 15.71 0.07
CA ASP A 222 11.02 14.75 1.17
C ASP A 222 11.54 15.39 2.48
N GLY A 223 10.89 16.48 2.89
CA GLY A 223 11.40 17.44 3.86
C GLY A 223 11.78 18.78 3.22
N PRO A 224 12.49 19.65 3.96
CA PRO A 224 12.89 20.97 3.46
C PRO A 224 13.74 20.91 2.20
N GLU A 225 14.60 19.89 2.11
CA GLU A 225 15.50 19.66 1.00
C GLU A 225 14.85 18.81 -0.09
N PHE A 226 15.34 18.98 -1.31
CA PHE A 226 14.85 18.20 -2.44
C PHE A 226 15.54 16.83 -2.52
N HIS A 227 14.75 15.79 -2.80
CA HIS A 227 15.22 14.42 -2.97
C HIS A 227 14.68 13.85 -4.29
N TRP A 228 15.58 13.43 -5.18
CA TRP A 228 15.21 12.80 -6.46
C TRP A 228 15.04 11.29 -6.28
N ASP A 229 13.89 10.91 -5.73
CA ASP A 229 13.49 9.52 -5.54
C ASP A 229 12.01 9.31 -5.91
N PHE A 230 11.48 8.13 -5.58
CA PHE A 230 10.12 7.76 -5.94
C PHE A 230 9.06 8.23 -4.93
N TYR A 231 9.40 8.84 -3.78
CA TYR A 231 8.40 9.14 -2.74
C TYR A 231 7.31 10.08 -3.23
N ASN A 232 7.60 10.97 -4.16
CA ASN A 232 6.57 11.80 -4.80
C ASN A 232 5.45 10.96 -5.44
N SER A 233 5.79 9.85 -6.11
CA SER A 233 4.80 9.08 -6.88
C SER A 233 4.01 8.07 -6.05
N PHE A 234 4.59 7.47 -5.01
CA PHE A 234 3.91 6.40 -4.24
C PHE A 234 3.59 6.77 -2.78
N VAL A 235 4.12 7.88 -2.25
CA VAL A 235 3.80 8.38 -0.89
C VAL A 235 3.20 9.78 -0.96
N ILE A 236 3.98 10.80 -1.30
CA ILE A 236 3.61 12.20 -1.07
C ILE A 236 2.33 12.56 -1.83
N GLN A 237 2.30 12.37 -3.15
CA GLN A 237 1.12 12.69 -3.94
C GLN A 237 -0.10 11.83 -3.57
N PRO A 238 -0.02 10.48 -3.54
CA PRO A 238 -1.17 9.67 -3.16
C PRO A 238 -1.73 9.98 -1.77
N PHE A 239 -0.87 10.30 -0.80
CA PHE A 239 -1.30 10.62 0.56
C PHE A 239 -1.91 12.02 0.65
N LEU A 240 -1.29 13.03 0.02
CA LEU A 240 -1.84 14.38 -0.01
C LEU A 240 -3.23 14.40 -0.67
N VAL A 241 -3.38 13.75 -1.83
CA VAL A 241 -4.67 13.68 -2.54
C VAL A 241 -5.73 13.04 -1.64
N GLU A 242 -5.45 11.84 -1.10
CA GLU A 242 -6.43 11.17 -0.26
C GLU A 242 -6.75 11.98 1.00
N ILE A 243 -5.77 12.57 1.69
CA ILE A 243 -6.04 13.37 2.89
C ILE A 243 -6.92 14.58 2.54
N LEU A 244 -6.58 15.35 1.50
CA LEU A 244 -7.30 16.55 1.12
C LEU A 244 -8.73 16.25 0.64
N GLU A 245 -8.93 15.18 -0.12
CA GLU A 245 -10.26 14.75 -0.56
C GLU A 245 -11.17 14.39 0.62
N ARG A 246 -10.62 13.88 1.71
CA ARG A 246 -11.36 13.47 2.91
C ARG A 246 -11.66 14.63 3.86
N LEU A 247 -10.88 15.70 3.78
CA LEU A 247 -11.11 16.93 4.56
C LEU A 247 -12.11 17.88 3.90
N THR A 248 -12.29 17.75 2.58
CA THR A 248 -13.22 18.59 1.83
C THR A 248 -14.66 18.08 2.04
N PRO A 249 -15.62 18.93 2.45
CA PRO A 249 -17.03 18.54 2.51
C PRO A 249 -17.51 18.06 1.14
N LYS A 250 -18.28 16.96 1.11
CA LYS A 250 -18.97 16.49 -0.09
C LYS A 250 -20.31 17.19 -0.29
#